data_AF-A0A950S560-F1
#
_entry.id   AF-A0A950S560-F1
#
_cell.length_a   1.000
_cell.length_b   1.000
_cell.length_c   1.000
_cell.angle_alpha   90.00
_cell.angle_beta   90.00
_cell.angle_gamma   90.00
#
_symmetry.space_group_name_H-M   'P 1'
#
loop_
_entity.id
_entity.type
_entity.pdbx_description
1 polymer ?
#
loop_
_entity_poly.entity_id
_entity_poly.type
_entity_poly.pdbx_seq_one_letter_code
_entity_poly.pdbx_strand_id
1 'polypeptide(L)'
;MKILVLNPGSSSMKSAVYEMPGEKRAAEGEVDAVGVRVVHGGSRFETPAIVDDAVLDEIGKLSALAPLHNPLAVKAIEDVRRERAGIPIVAVFDTAFHRTLPPVASTYAIPQDLGIRRYGFHGISYSYVSKRLHALDAGDKLIVAHLGNGASVCAIRGGRSIDTSMGFTPMEGLVMGTRAGDLDPGAILYLLRNGATDLDDLLNHRSGLLGLSGITGDVRELSASSDPNAQLALDVFAYRAAKYIASYCAALDGVDAIAFTAGIGEHSASMRQRICERLRFLDVILDDAANRAPRTDERRISAGRVGVWVIPTNEELEIARSTYEVLSA
;
A
#
# COMPACT_ATOMS: atom_id res chain seq x y z
N MET A 1 -0.04 14.24 24.14
CA MET A 1 -1.33 13.77 23.62
C MET A 1 -1.25 12.26 23.39
N LYS A 2 -2.13 11.47 24.01
CA LYS A 2 -2.29 10.03 23.78
C LYS A 2 -3.31 9.81 22.66
N ILE A 3 -2.88 9.18 21.58
CA ILE A 3 -3.71 8.96 20.39
C ILE A 3 -3.97 7.47 20.25
N LEU A 4 -5.25 7.09 20.26
CA LEU A 4 -5.69 5.76 19.84
C LEU A 4 -5.72 5.71 18.31
N VAL A 5 -5.05 4.74 17.72
CA VAL A 5 -5.09 4.50 16.28
C VAL A 5 -5.95 3.29 16.00
N LEU A 6 -6.88 3.42 15.08
CA LEU A 6 -7.72 2.35 14.57
C LEU A 6 -7.45 2.16 13.08
N ASN A 7 -7.03 0.95 12.71
CA ASN A 7 -6.75 0.54 11.34
C ASN A 7 -7.65 -0.65 10.98
N PRO A 8 -8.89 -0.38 10.52
CA PRO A 8 -9.81 -1.41 10.06
C PRO A 8 -9.34 -1.99 8.72
N GLY A 9 -8.95 -3.26 8.72
CA GLY A 9 -8.78 -4.08 7.52
C GLY A 9 -10.00 -4.96 7.26
N SER A 10 -10.08 -5.56 6.08
CA SER A 10 -11.22 -6.42 5.68
C SER A 10 -11.44 -7.65 6.56
N SER A 11 -10.41 -8.14 7.24
CA SER A 11 -10.46 -9.35 8.09
C SER A 11 -9.91 -9.15 9.51
N SER A 12 -9.49 -7.94 9.86
CA SER A 12 -8.89 -7.65 11.16
C SER A 12 -9.00 -6.17 11.52
N MET A 13 -9.20 -5.85 12.79
CA MET A 13 -9.01 -4.50 13.33
C MET A 13 -7.64 -4.43 14.01
N LYS A 14 -6.72 -3.62 13.48
CA LYS A 14 -5.47 -3.30 14.18
C LYS A 14 -5.67 -2.04 15.02
N SER A 15 -5.06 -2.01 16.20
CA SER A 15 -5.03 -0.80 17.02
C SER A 15 -3.70 -0.63 17.75
N ALA A 16 -3.39 0.62 18.07
CA ALA A 16 -2.23 0.99 18.86
C ALA A 16 -2.48 2.31 19.58
N VAL A 17 -1.81 2.54 20.71
CA VAL A 17 -1.83 3.82 21.41
C VAL A 17 -0.44 4.43 21.35
N TYR A 18 -0.36 5.71 20.98
CA TYR A 18 0.90 6.47 20.91
C TYR A 18 0.83 7.73 21.76
N GLU A 19 1.89 7.98 22.53
CA GLU A 19 2.13 9.24 23.23
C GLU A 19 2.92 10.19 22.34
N MET A 20 2.26 11.26 21.87
CA MET A 20 2.81 12.30 21.01
C MET A 20 3.15 13.58 21.81
N PRO A 21 4.22 14.33 21.46
CA PRO A 21 5.06 14.17 20.25
C PRO A 21 6.19 13.14 20.38
N GLY A 22 6.33 12.44 21.51
CA GLY A 22 7.44 11.52 21.76
C GLY A 22 7.42 10.19 20.99
N GLU A 23 6.38 9.94 20.18
CA GLU A 23 6.19 8.71 19.37
C GLU A 23 6.28 7.39 20.17
N LYS A 24 6.02 7.45 21.48
CA LYS A 24 6.17 6.30 22.36
C LYS A 24 4.90 5.45 22.31
N ARG A 25 5.03 4.17 21.96
CA ARG A 25 3.91 3.23 22.03
C ARG A 25 3.54 2.96 23.50
N ALA A 26 2.26 3.10 23.83
CA ALA A 26 1.69 2.78 25.13
C ALA A 26 0.86 1.49 25.03
N ALA A 27 0.80 0.73 26.13
CA ALA A 27 0.01 -0.51 26.21
C ALA A 27 -1.47 -0.23 26.48
N GLU A 28 -1.76 0.78 27.32
CA GLU A 28 -3.12 1.15 27.76
C GLU A 28 -3.14 2.59 28.31
N GLY A 29 -4.35 3.11 28.54
CA GLY A 29 -4.57 4.40 29.22
C GLY A 29 -5.73 5.19 28.63
N GLU A 30 -6.08 6.30 29.30
CA GLU A 30 -7.01 7.28 28.73
C GLU A 30 -6.39 7.95 27.50
N VAL A 31 -7.20 8.14 26.47
CA VAL A 31 -6.79 8.67 25.17
C VAL A 31 -7.43 10.03 24.94
N ASP A 32 -6.65 10.95 24.39
CA ASP A 32 -7.03 12.34 24.14
C ASP A 32 -7.67 12.52 22.75
N ALA A 33 -7.34 11.64 21.80
CA ALA A 33 -7.84 11.68 20.42
C ALA A 33 -7.79 10.30 19.77
N VAL A 34 -8.50 10.15 18.65
CA VAL A 34 -8.51 8.92 17.84
C VAL A 34 -8.12 9.22 16.39
N GLY A 35 -7.14 8.49 15.85
CA GLY A 35 -6.83 8.47 14.42
C GLY A 35 -7.43 7.22 13.77
N VAL A 36 -8.22 7.38 12.71
CA VAL A 36 -8.86 6.27 12.01
C VAL A 36 -8.37 6.23 10.57
N ARG A 37 -7.85 5.07 10.15
CA ARG A 37 -7.53 4.83 8.74
C ARG A 37 -8.80 4.75 7.90
N VAL A 38 -8.80 5.44 6.77
CA VAL A 38 -9.81 5.35 5.72
C VAL A 38 -9.12 4.96 4.41
N VAL A 39 -9.62 3.93 3.73
CA VAL A 39 -8.95 3.45 2.50
C VAL A 39 -9.13 4.41 1.34
N HIS A 40 -10.35 4.92 1.11
CA HIS A 40 -10.62 5.78 -0.04
C HIS A 40 -11.10 7.16 0.40
N GLY A 41 -10.31 8.20 0.10
CA GLY A 41 -10.65 9.62 0.35
C GLY A 41 -11.33 10.33 -0.83
N GLY A 42 -11.41 9.68 -1.99
CA GLY A 42 -12.04 10.26 -3.18
C GLY A 42 -11.28 11.49 -3.67
N SER A 43 -11.97 12.35 -4.41
CA SER A 43 -11.40 13.62 -4.87
C SER A 43 -11.38 14.71 -3.78
N ARG A 44 -12.20 14.55 -2.74
CA ARG A 44 -12.41 15.57 -1.69
C ARG A 44 -11.33 15.54 -0.60
N PHE A 45 -10.89 14.36 -0.18
CA PHE A 45 -9.97 14.23 0.95
C PHE A 45 -8.52 14.08 0.47
N GLU A 46 -7.88 15.23 0.29
CA GLU A 46 -6.47 15.36 -0.12
C GLU A 46 -5.49 15.27 1.05
N THR A 47 -5.96 15.55 2.27
CA THR A 47 -5.21 15.52 3.52
C THR A 47 -6.05 14.86 4.61
N PRO A 48 -5.46 14.46 5.75
CA PRO A 48 -6.22 14.04 6.91
C PRO A 48 -7.24 15.11 7.35
N ALA A 49 -8.36 14.68 7.93
CA ALA A 49 -9.47 15.57 8.29
C ALA A 49 -10.02 15.25 9.68
N ILE A 50 -10.30 16.30 10.46
CA ILE A 50 -11.09 16.17 11.70
C ILE A 50 -12.50 15.75 11.33
N VAL A 51 -13.03 14.73 12.00
CA VAL A 51 -14.31 14.11 11.65
C VAL A 51 -15.47 14.83 12.31
N ASP A 52 -16.20 15.62 11.53
CA ASP A 52 -17.56 16.10 11.81
C ASP A 52 -18.62 15.25 11.09
N ASP A 53 -19.89 15.64 11.19
CA ASP A 53 -21.00 14.91 10.53
C ASP A 53 -20.89 14.94 9.00
N ALA A 54 -20.41 16.04 8.43
CA ALA A 54 -20.27 16.19 6.98
C ALA A 54 -19.10 15.36 6.43
N VAL A 55 -18.02 15.20 7.20
CA VAL A 55 -16.89 14.32 6.87
C VAL A 55 -17.32 12.86 6.97
N LEU A 56 -18.05 12.47 8.03
CA LEU A 56 -18.53 11.10 8.18
C LEU A 56 -19.50 10.69 7.06
N ASP A 57 -20.47 11.55 6.72
CA ASP A 57 -21.41 11.32 5.61
C ASP A 57 -20.67 11.13 4.27
N GLU A 58 -19.66 11.95 4.01
CA GLU A 58 -18.86 11.84 2.79
C GLU A 58 -18.05 10.54 2.73
N ILE A 59 -17.39 10.13 3.83
CA ILE A 59 -16.70 8.85 3.90
C ILE A 59 -17.68 7.70 3.63
N GLY A 60 -18.91 7.82 4.14
CA GLY A 60 -20.04 6.93 3.86
C GLY A 60 -20.31 6.80 2.36
N LYS A 61 -20.47 7.91 1.64
CA LYS A 61 -20.69 7.91 0.17
C LYS A 61 -19.54 7.27 -0.60
N LEU A 62 -18.30 7.48 -0.16
CA LEU A 62 -17.11 6.88 -0.77
C LEU A 62 -17.04 5.35 -0.61
N SER A 63 -17.93 4.73 0.18
CA SER A 63 -18.09 3.28 0.23
C SER A 63 -18.42 2.66 -1.13
N ALA A 64 -19.02 3.42 -2.05
CA ALA A 64 -19.21 2.97 -3.43
C ALA A 64 -17.88 2.68 -4.17
N LEU A 65 -16.79 3.36 -3.78
CA LEU A 65 -15.46 3.21 -4.38
C LEU A 65 -14.62 2.14 -3.68
N ALA A 66 -14.89 1.88 -2.40
CA ALA A 66 -14.18 0.88 -1.59
C ALA A 66 -15.14 0.11 -0.67
N PRO A 67 -16.03 -0.73 -1.23
CA PRO A 67 -17.15 -1.35 -0.52
C PRO A 67 -16.71 -2.30 0.60
N LEU A 68 -15.53 -2.92 0.47
CA LEU A 68 -14.98 -3.84 1.48
C LEU A 68 -14.23 -3.13 2.61
N HIS A 69 -14.05 -1.81 2.53
CA HIS A 69 -13.10 -1.10 3.40
C HIS A 69 -13.69 0.15 4.06
N ASN A 70 -14.24 1.09 3.28
CA ASN A 70 -14.78 2.34 3.82
C ASN A 70 -15.92 2.15 4.84
N PRO A 71 -16.86 1.19 4.66
CA PRO A 71 -17.88 0.92 5.67
C PRO A 71 -17.33 0.55 7.05
N LEU A 72 -16.18 -0.14 7.09
CA LEU A 72 -15.53 -0.52 8.36
C LEU A 72 -14.95 0.71 9.06
N ALA A 73 -14.44 1.69 8.31
CA ALA A 73 -13.96 2.94 8.86
C ALA A 73 -15.12 3.81 9.39
N VAL A 74 -16.24 3.90 8.66
CA VAL A 74 -17.46 4.57 9.13
C VAL A 74 -17.93 3.97 10.46
N LYS A 75 -18.07 2.63 10.50
CA LYS A 75 -18.46 1.91 11.72
C LYS A 75 -17.51 2.20 12.88
N ALA A 76 -16.19 2.18 12.64
CA ALA A 76 -15.21 2.46 13.69
C ALA A 76 -15.37 3.89 14.26
N ILE A 77 -15.63 4.88 13.40
CA ILE A 77 -15.87 6.27 13.82
C ILE A 77 -17.17 6.36 14.64
N GLU A 78 -18.25 5.74 14.18
CA GLU A 78 -19.55 5.74 14.88
C GLU A 78 -19.44 5.07 16.26
N ASP A 79 -18.74 3.94 16.33
CA ASP A 79 -18.51 3.22 17.58
C ASP A 79 -17.71 4.07 18.58
N VAL A 80 -16.64 4.75 18.14
CA VAL A 80 -15.89 5.69 18.98
C VAL A 80 -16.76 6.84 19.48
N ARG A 81 -17.58 7.47 18.61
CA ARG A 81 -18.47 8.57 19.01
C ARG A 81 -19.49 8.13 20.06
N ARG A 82 -19.99 6.90 19.95
CA ARG A 82 -20.94 6.31 20.90
C ARG A 82 -20.31 6.01 22.26
N GLU A 83 -19.07 5.53 22.29
CA GLU A 83 -18.37 5.17 23.53
C GLU A 83 -17.72 6.37 24.24
N ARG A 84 -17.26 7.36 23.47
CA ARG A 84 -16.54 8.54 23.97
C ARG A 84 -17.04 9.80 23.26
N ALA A 85 -18.20 10.29 23.68
CA ALA A 85 -18.76 11.53 23.15
C ALA A 85 -17.79 12.71 23.34
N GLY A 86 -17.54 13.46 22.27
CA GLY A 86 -16.69 14.65 22.26
C GLY A 86 -15.19 14.41 22.09
N ILE A 87 -14.72 13.15 22.01
CA ILE A 87 -13.32 12.88 21.69
C ILE A 87 -13.01 13.32 20.24
N PRO A 88 -11.93 14.08 19.98
CA PRO A 88 -11.51 14.39 18.62
C PRO A 88 -11.16 13.12 17.83
N ILE A 89 -11.71 13.00 16.63
CA ILE A 89 -11.42 11.90 15.70
C ILE A 89 -10.84 12.50 14.42
N VAL A 90 -9.75 11.94 13.91
CA VAL A 90 -9.13 12.32 12.63
C VAL A 90 -9.17 11.14 11.68
N ALA A 91 -9.71 11.35 10.49
CA ALA A 91 -9.65 10.41 9.38
C ALA A 91 -8.34 10.59 8.59
N VAL A 92 -7.59 9.51 8.40
CA VAL A 92 -6.31 9.51 7.65
C VAL A 92 -6.47 8.59 6.43
N PHE A 93 -6.27 9.12 5.23
CA PHE A 93 -6.66 8.46 3.98
C PHE A 93 -5.48 7.80 3.27
N ASP A 94 -5.61 6.53 2.87
CA ASP A 94 -4.59 5.82 2.06
C ASP A 94 -4.34 6.51 0.70
N THR A 95 -5.35 7.20 0.16
CA THR A 95 -5.25 7.90 -1.12
C THR A 95 -4.53 9.26 -1.03
N ALA A 96 -4.40 9.84 0.16
CA ALA A 96 -3.95 11.23 0.33
C ALA A 96 -2.50 11.45 -0.16
N PHE A 97 -1.59 10.53 0.13
CA PHE A 97 -0.18 10.63 -0.29
C PHE A 97 -0.02 10.73 -1.81
N HIS A 98 -0.92 10.08 -2.56
CA HIS A 98 -0.94 10.06 -4.01
C HIS A 98 -1.62 11.27 -4.63
N ARG A 99 -2.08 12.24 -3.82
CA ARG A 99 -2.71 13.44 -4.39
C ARG A 99 -1.74 14.27 -5.24
N THR A 100 -0.45 14.08 -4.99
CA THR A 100 0.64 14.73 -5.72
C THR A 100 0.91 14.15 -7.11
N LEU A 101 0.20 13.07 -7.51
CA LEU A 101 0.30 12.50 -8.85
C LEU A 101 0.03 13.57 -9.93
N PRO A 102 0.93 13.73 -10.92
CA PRO A 102 0.69 14.62 -12.04
C PRO A 102 -0.44 14.06 -12.94
N PRO A 103 -1.14 14.92 -13.73
CA PRO A 103 -2.19 14.48 -14.63
C PRO A 103 -1.78 13.31 -15.54
N VAL A 104 -0.57 13.35 -16.10
CA VAL A 104 -0.03 12.27 -16.96
C VAL A 104 0.02 10.89 -16.28
N ALA A 105 0.21 10.83 -14.96
CA ALA A 105 0.23 9.58 -14.19
C ALA A 105 -1.15 9.21 -13.65
N SER A 106 -2.05 10.19 -13.49
CA SER A 106 -3.37 9.99 -12.89
C SER A 106 -4.53 9.80 -13.87
N THR A 107 -4.34 10.16 -15.14
CA THR A 107 -5.38 10.14 -16.17
C THR A 107 -5.33 8.84 -16.97
N TYR A 108 -6.45 8.11 -17.00
CA TYR A 108 -6.62 7.02 -17.96
C TYR A 108 -7.00 7.57 -19.34
N ALA A 109 -6.61 6.86 -20.39
CA ALA A 109 -6.92 7.20 -21.78
C ALA A 109 -8.38 6.84 -22.16
N ILE A 110 -9.33 7.39 -21.41
CA ILE A 110 -10.79 7.27 -21.61
C ILE A 110 -11.46 8.65 -21.49
N PRO A 111 -12.73 8.81 -21.91
CA PRO A 111 -13.46 10.06 -21.75
C PRO A 111 -13.45 10.58 -20.30
N GLN A 112 -13.15 11.87 -20.13
CA GLN A 112 -12.91 12.48 -18.81
C GLN A 112 -14.20 12.72 -18.01
N ASP A 113 -15.35 12.81 -18.69
CA ASP A 113 -16.68 13.00 -18.11
C ASP A 113 -17.14 11.81 -17.25
N LEU A 114 -16.49 10.65 -17.38
CA LEU A 114 -16.73 9.47 -16.54
C LEU A 114 -16.19 9.62 -15.10
N GLY A 115 -15.33 10.61 -14.83
CA GLY A 115 -14.78 10.85 -13.49
C GLY A 115 -13.82 9.76 -12.97
N ILE A 116 -13.40 8.83 -13.83
CA ILE A 116 -12.50 7.74 -13.49
C ILE A 116 -11.04 8.21 -13.62
N ARG A 117 -10.27 8.03 -12.55
CA ARG A 117 -8.86 8.39 -12.47
C ARG A 117 -8.11 7.44 -11.55
N ARG A 118 -6.79 7.47 -11.63
CA ARG A 118 -5.94 6.82 -10.62
C ARG A 118 -6.03 7.58 -9.30
N TYR A 119 -6.25 6.84 -8.22
CA TYR A 119 -6.16 7.32 -6.84
C TYR A 119 -4.89 6.78 -6.17
N GLY A 120 -4.62 5.48 -6.30
CA GLY A 120 -3.54 4.81 -5.57
C GLY A 120 -3.86 4.58 -4.09
N PHE A 121 -3.21 3.58 -3.48
CA PHE A 121 -3.45 3.17 -2.08
C PHE A 121 -2.13 2.80 -1.41
N HIS A 122 -2.20 2.42 -0.13
CA HIS A 122 -1.03 2.27 0.75
C HIS A 122 -0.25 3.57 0.95
N GLY A 123 -0.88 4.73 0.73
CA GLY A 123 -0.23 6.03 0.87
C GLY A 123 0.30 6.31 2.26
N ILE A 124 -0.35 5.79 3.32
CA ILE A 124 0.15 5.89 4.70
C ILE A 124 1.48 5.16 4.83
N SER A 125 1.58 3.93 4.30
CA SER A 125 2.82 3.16 4.28
C SER A 125 3.91 3.86 3.47
N TYR A 126 3.56 4.41 2.29
CA TYR A 126 4.52 5.16 1.47
C TYR A 126 5.01 6.44 2.13
N SER A 127 4.13 7.19 2.79
CA SER A 127 4.50 8.38 3.57
C SER A 127 5.51 8.00 4.64
N TYR A 128 5.22 6.95 5.42
CA TYR A 128 6.12 6.46 6.46
C TYR A 128 7.49 6.06 5.88
N VAL A 129 7.51 5.13 4.92
CA VAL A 129 8.75 4.59 4.35
C VAL A 129 9.58 5.67 3.66
N SER A 130 8.93 6.61 2.95
CA SER A 130 9.62 7.74 2.32
C SER A 130 10.32 8.63 3.36
N LYS A 131 9.68 8.94 4.48
CA LYS A 131 10.29 9.72 5.58
C LYS A 131 11.48 8.98 6.19
N ARG A 132 11.40 7.66 6.34
CA ARG A 132 12.51 6.83 6.85
C ARG A 132 13.69 6.79 5.88
N LEU A 133 13.45 6.60 4.59
CA LEU A 133 14.49 6.64 3.56
C LEU A 133 15.18 8.00 3.49
N HIS A 134 14.43 9.09 3.61
CA HIS A 134 15.00 10.43 3.69
C HIS A 134 15.91 10.59 4.91
N ALA A 135 15.49 10.11 6.08
CA ALA A 135 16.32 10.13 7.30
C ALA A 135 17.58 9.26 7.21
N LEU A 136 17.61 8.28 6.29
CA LEU A 136 18.75 7.41 6.00
C LEU A 136 19.63 7.93 4.85
N ASP A 137 19.35 9.14 4.33
CA ASP A 137 20.04 9.73 3.18
C ASP A 137 20.07 8.80 1.95
N ALA A 138 18.94 8.13 1.68
CA ALA A 138 18.82 7.17 0.57
C ALA A 138 18.66 7.81 -0.82
N GLY A 139 18.75 9.14 -0.91
CA GLY A 139 18.51 9.91 -2.13
C GLY A 139 17.10 10.47 -2.26
N ASP A 140 16.79 11.03 -3.43
CA ASP A 140 15.55 11.76 -3.70
C ASP A 140 14.59 11.00 -4.61
N LYS A 141 15.12 10.22 -5.56
CA LYS A 141 14.36 9.38 -6.50
C LYS A 141 14.18 7.98 -5.92
N LEU A 142 13.05 7.76 -5.26
CA LEU A 142 12.78 6.54 -4.51
C LEU A 142 11.69 5.72 -5.21
N ILE A 143 11.87 4.40 -5.23
CA ILE A 143 10.81 3.44 -5.58
C ILE A 143 10.51 2.60 -4.35
N VAL A 144 9.27 2.60 -3.88
CA VAL A 144 8.87 1.79 -2.73
C VAL A 144 7.92 0.70 -3.19
N ALA A 145 8.28 -0.56 -2.92
CA ALA A 145 7.48 -1.75 -3.16
C ALA A 145 6.85 -2.21 -1.84
N HIS A 146 5.57 -1.88 -1.65
CA HIS A 146 4.75 -2.39 -0.55
C HIS A 146 4.22 -3.76 -0.96
N LEU A 147 4.83 -4.82 -0.45
CA LEU A 147 4.49 -6.19 -0.84
C LEU A 147 3.86 -6.91 0.35
N GLY A 148 2.52 -6.90 0.41
CA GLY A 148 1.72 -7.66 1.37
C GLY A 148 0.72 -8.56 0.65
N ASN A 149 -0.39 -8.91 1.33
CA ASN A 149 -1.49 -9.61 0.65
C ASN A 149 -2.08 -8.72 -0.47
N GLY A 150 -2.31 -7.44 -0.18
CA GLY A 150 -2.35 -6.39 -1.21
C GLY A 150 -0.94 -5.89 -1.49
N ALA A 151 -0.61 -5.67 -2.76
CA ALA A 151 0.74 -5.27 -3.15
C ALA A 151 0.72 -4.11 -4.15
N SER A 152 1.60 -3.13 -3.97
CA SER A 152 1.74 -2.01 -4.88
C SER A 152 3.17 -1.46 -4.93
N VAL A 153 3.49 -0.72 -5.98
CA VAL A 153 4.73 0.05 -6.11
C VAL A 153 4.39 1.53 -6.23
N CYS A 154 5.21 2.40 -5.64
CA CYS A 154 5.09 3.85 -5.76
C CYS A 154 6.42 4.45 -6.17
N ALA A 155 6.36 5.37 -7.13
CA ALA A 155 7.47 6.23 -7.52
C ALA A 155 7.38 7.54 -6.73
N ILE A 156 8.48 7.93 -6.08
CA ILE A 156 8.53 9.06 -5.16
C ILE A 156 9.72 9.96 -5.52
N ARG A 157 9.48 11.27 -5.56
CA ARG A 157 10.51 12.31 -5.75
C ARG A 157 10.30 13.43 -4.74
N GLY A 158 11.31 13.83 -3.98
CA GLY A 158 11.16 14.91 -3.00
C GLY A 158 10.13 14.61 -1.92
N GLY A 159 9.98 13.33 -1.54
CA GLY A 159 8.93 12.88 -0.61
C GLY A 159 7.49 12.93 -1.16
N ARG A 160 7.31 13.18 -2.47
CA ARG A 160 5.99 13.26 -3.12
C ARG A 160 5.79 12.10 -4.08
N SER A 161 4.59 11.52 -4.11
CA SER A 161 4.22 10.48 -5.06
C SER A 161 4.07 11.06 -6.47
N ILE A 162 4.79 10.48 -7.43
CA ILE A 162 4.72 10.88 -8.84
C ILE A 162 4.12 9.79 -9.75
N ASP A 163 4.08 8.53 -9.28
CA ASP A 163 3.37 7.41 -9.91
C ASP A 163 3.06 6.33 -8.85
N THR A 164 2.04 5.49 -9.08
CA THR A 164 1.64 4.39 -8.19
C THR A 164 0.89 3.29 -8.94
N SER A 165 1.13 2.03 -8.59
CA SER A 165 0.67 0.90 -9.42
C SER A 165 -0.82 0.64 -9.31
N MET A 166 -1.39 0.88 -8.13
CA MET A 166 -2.84 0.77 -7.95
C MET A 166 -3.57 1.95 -8.59
N GLY A 167 -4.80 1.66 -9.00
CA GLY A 167 -5.56 2.45 -9.93
C GLY A 167 -6.64 3.30 -9.32
N PHE A 168 -7.77 3.31 -10.01
CA PHE A 168 -9.08 3.69 -9.48
C PHE A 168 -9.47 2.83 -8.27
N THR A 169 -9.13 1.54 -8.30
CA THR A 169 -9.34 0.59 -7.20
C THR A 169 -8.02 -0.08 -6.77
N PRO A 170 -8.00 -0.75 -5.61
CA PRO A 170 -6.85 -1.54 -5.17
C PRO A 170 -6.57 -2.82 -5.99
N MET A 171 -7.24 -3.02 -7.14
CA MET A 171 -7.08 -4.23 -7.97
C MET A 171 -5.98 -4.07 -9.03
N GLU A 172 -5.84 -2.88 -9.65
CA GLU A 172 -4.84 -2.64 -10.69
C GLU A 172 -3.41 -2.79 -10.13
N GLY A 173 -2.48 -3.19 -10.98
CA GLY A 173 -1.06 -3.19 -10.67
C GLY A 173 -0.46 -4.59 -10.56
N LEU A 174 0.07 -4.85 -9.37
CA LEU A 174 0.80 -6.09 -9.09
C LEU A 174 -0.12 -7.30 -9.04
N VAL A 175 0.46 -8.48 -9.25
CA VAL A 175 -0.14 -9.72 -8.78
C VAL A 175 -0.16 -9.68 -7.26
N MET A 176 -1.28 -10.09 -6.66
CA MET A 176 -1.50 -10.05 -5.21
C MET A 176 -1.86 -11.44 -4.68
N GLY A 177 -2.17 -11.57 -3.39
CA GLY A 177 -2.55 -12.85 -2.80
C GLY A 177 -3.74 -13.50 -3.52
N THR A 178 -4.82 -12.74 -3.69
CA THR A 178 -6.06 -13.20 -4.35
C THR A 178 -6.54 -12.30 -5.50
N ARG A 179 -5.91 -11.14 -5.69
CA ARG A 179 -6.29 -10.19 -6.74
C ARG A 179 -5.46 -10.40 -7.99
N ALA A 180 -6.10 -10.26 -9.16
CA ALA A 180 -5.48 -10.50 -10.46
C ALA A 180 -4.32 -9.53 -10.76
N GLY A 181 -4.40 -8.28 -10.32
CA GLY A 181 -3.53 -7.22 -10.83
C GLY A 181 -3.97 -6.77 -12.22
N ASP A 182 -3.03 -6.24 -13.01
CA ASP A 182 -3.31 -5.89 -14.39
C ASP A 182 -3.72 -7.11 -15.23
N LEU A 183 -4.84 -6.95 -15.93
CA LEU A 183 -5.33 -7.85 -16.95
C LEU A 183 -5.68 -7.07 -18.21
N ASP A 184 -5.60 -7.72 -19.37
CA ASP A 184 -6.09 -7.14 -20.61
C ASP A 184 -7.61 -6.87 -20.51
N PRO A 185 -8.08 -5.62 -20.69
CA PRO A 185 -9.52 -5.32 -20.74
C PRO A 185 -10.26 -6.16 -21.80
N GLY A 186 -9.62 -6.53 -22.91
CA GLY A 186 -10.17 -7.43 -23.92
C GLY A 186 -10.50 -8.81 -23.37
N ALA A 187 -9.66 -9.35 -22.48
CA ALA A 187 -9.90 -10.63 -21.81
C ALA A 187 -11.09 -10.54 -20.84
N ILE A 188 -11.24 -9.42 -20.12
CA ILE A 188 -12.40 -9.17 -19.24
C ILE A 188 -13.69 -9.15 -20.07
N LEU A 189 -13.70 -8.41 -21.19
CA LEU A 189 -14.84 -8.37 -22.10
C LEU A 189 -15.15 -9.73 -22.73
N TYR A 190 -14.13 -10.52 -23.03
CA TYR A 190 -14.29 -11.88 -23.51
C TYR A 190 -14.98 -12.77 -22.47
N LEU A 191 -14.56 -12.74 -21.21
CA LEU A 191 -15.19 -13.51 -20.12
C LEU A 191 -16.68 -13.13 -19.96
N LEU A 192 -17.00 -11.83 -19.96
CA LEU A 192 -18.39 -11.34 -19.91
C LEU A 192 -19.24 -11.90 -21.06
N ARG A 193 -18.74 -11.79 -22.30
CA ARG A 193 -19.45 -12.29 -23.49
C ARG A 193 -19.64 -13.81 -23.48
N ASN A 194 -18.81 -14.53 -22.76
CA ASN A 194 -18.89 -15.99 -22.59
C ASN A 194 -19.59 -16.40 -21.29
N GLY A 195 -20.34 -15.50 -20.65
CA GLY A 195 -21.25 -15.83 -19.55
C GLY A 195 -20.62 -15.83 -18.16
N ALA A 196 -19.44 -15.23 -17.96
CA ALA A 196 -18.94 -14.97 -16.61
C ALA A 196 -19.87 -13.98 -15.89
N THR A 197 -20.46 -14.41 -14.77
CA THR A 197 -21.47 -13.62 -14.02
C THR A 197 -20.91 -12.89 -12.80
N ASP A 198 -19.82 -13.38 -12.23
CA ASP A 198 -19.22 -12.83 -11.00
C ASP A 198 -17.73 -12.52 -11.19
N LEU A 199 -17.47 -11.50 -12.01
CA LEU A 199 -16.11 -11.06 -12.29
C LEU A 199 -15.45 -10.35 -11.11
N ASP A 200 -16.23 -9.69 -10.25
CA ASP A 200 -15.67 -9.01 -9.08
C ASP A 200 -15.06 -10.03 -8.12
N ASP A 201 -15.79 -11.11 -7.80
CA ASP A 201 -15.28 -12.21 -6.99
C ASP A 201 -14.12 -12.94 -7.68
N LEU A 202 -14.25 -13.24 -8.97
CA LEU A 202 -13.18 -13.89 -9.72
C LEU A 202 -11.87 -13.11 -9.63
N LEU A 203 -11.92 -11.80 -9.87
CA LEU A 203 -10.74 -10.94 -9.96
C LEU A 203 -10.21 -10.49 -8.60
N ASN A 204 -11.02 -10.37 -7.55
CA ASN A 204 -10.59 -9.96 -6.21
C ASN A 204 -10.24 -11.11 -5.26
N HIS A 205 -10.90 -12.27 -5.42
CA HIS A 205 -10.88 -13.33 -4.40
C HIS A 205 -10.38 -14.68 -4.92
N ARG A 206 -10.48 -14.96 -6.21
CA ARG A 206 -10.09 -16.25 -6.81
C ARG A 206 -8.93 -16.17 -7.81
N SER A 207 -8.28 -15.01 -7.91
CA SER A 207 -7.17 -14.75 -8.84
C SER A 207 -5.83 -14.65 -8.09
N GLY A 208 -4.85 -13.97 -8.69
CA GLY A 208 -3.56 -13.69 -8.06
C GLY A 208 -2.72 -14.95 -7.85
N LEU A 209 -1.93 -14.95 -6.77
CA LEU A 209 -1.13 -16.09 -6.36
C LEU A 209 -1.98 -17.33 -6.13
N LEU A 210 -3.14 -17.17 -5.46
CA LEU A 210 -4.09 -18.26 -5.22
C LEU A 210 -4.57 -18.90 -6.53
N GLY A 211 -5.06 -18.09 -7.47
CA GLY A 211 -5.59 -18.58 -8.75
C GLY A 211 -4.52 -19.23 -9.63
N LEU A 212 -3.29 -18.69 -9.62
CA LEU A 212 -2.18 -19.25 -10.40
C LEU A 212 -1.63 -20.54 -9.81
N SER A 213 -1.50 -20.60 -8.48
CA SER A 213 -0.91 -21.77 -7.84
C SER A 213 -1.91 -22.91 -7.65
N GLY A 214 -3.20 -22.60 -7.49
CA GLY A 214 -4.24 -23.56 -7.10
C GLY A 214 -4.10 -24.07 -5.66
N ILE A 215 -3.27 -23.41 -4.83
CA ILE A 215 -2.91 -23.86 -3.47
C ILE A 215 -3.28 -22.79 -2.44
N THR A 216 -2.65 -21.61 -2.53
CA THR A 216 -2.70 -20.58 -1.48
C THR A 216 -2.21 -19.24 -2.04
N GLY A 217 -2.66 -18.14 -1.44
CA GLY A 217 -2.14 -16.80 -1.71
C GLY A 217 -0.89 -16.43 -0.89
N ASP A 218 -0.45 -17.29 0.04
CA ASP A 218 0.69 -17.01 0.92
C ASP A 218 2.04 -17.38 0.26
N VAL A 219 2.88 -16.38 0.04
CA VAL A 219 4.21 -16.54 -0.56
C VAL A 219 5.11 -17.49 0.25
N ARG A 220 4.97 -17.57 1.57
CA ARG A 220 5.77 -18.46 2.43
C ARG A 220 5.44 -19.91 2.13
N GLU A 221 4.15 -20.24 2.05
CA GLU A 221 3.68 -21.59 1.71
C GLU A 221 4.07 -21.96 0.28
N LEU A 222 3.87 -21.05 -0.69
CA LEU A 222 4.28 -21.28 -2.07
C LEU A 222 5.80 -21.49 -2.22
N SER A 223 6.61 -20.75 -1.45
CA SER A 223 8.08 -20.89 -1.48
C SER A 223 8.57 -22.23 -0.94
N ALA A 224 7.79 -22.86 -0.06
CA ALA A 224 8.08 -24.18 0.49
C ALA A 224 7.56 -25.33 -0.42
N SER A 225 6.74 -25.01 -1.43
CA SER A 225 6.16 -25.99 -2.35
C SER A 225 7.09 -26.29 -3.53
N SER A 226 7.21 -27.59 -3.85
CA SER A 226 7.85 -28.05 -5.09
C SER A 226 6.89 -28.10 -6.29
N ASP A 227 5.62 -27.70 -6.11
CA ASP A 227 4.63 -27.70 -7.18
C ASP A 227 5.04 -26.70 -8.29
N PRO A 228 5.08 -27.13 -9.57
CA PRO A 228 5.38 -26.23 -10.69
C PRO A 228 4.48 -24.99 -10.77
N ASN A 229 3.20 -25.10 -10.39
CA ASN A 229 2.28 -23.97 -10.37
C ASN A 229 2.61 -22.98 -9.26
N ALA A 230 3.11 -23.45 -8.11
CA ALA A 230 3.62 -22.57 -7.05
C ALA A 230 4.84 -21.76 -7.54
N GLN A 231 5.77 -22.42 -8.24
CA GLN A 231 6.94 -21.74 -8.80
C GLN A 231 6.54 -20.73 -9.88
N LEU A 232 5.61 -21.09 -10.77
CA LEU A 232 5.05 -20.19 -11.78
C LEU A 232 4.39 -18.96 -11.12
N ALA A 233 3.58 -19.15 -10.07
CA ALA A 233 2.92 -18.05 -9.36
C ALA A 233 3.95 -17.06 -8.77
N LEU A 234 5.00 -17.57 -8.12
CA LEU A 234 6.09 -16.75 -7.57
C LEU A 234 6.85 -16.00 -8.68
N ASP A 235 7.12 -16.65 -9.80
CA ASP A 235 7.83 -16.03 -10.93
C ASP A 235 7.01 -14.96 -11.62
N VAL A 236 5.70 -15.17 -11.79
CA VAL A 236 4.78 -14.17 -12.34
C VAL A 236 4.68 -12.96 -11.41
N PHE A 237 4.60 -13.18 -10.09
CA PHE A 237 4.62 -12.10 -9.10
C PHE A 237 5.92 -11.29 -9.19
N ALA A 238 7.08 -11.96 -9.15
CA ALA A 238 8.38 -11.30 -9.21
C ALA A 238 8.58 -10.55 -10.53
N TYR A 239 8.14 -11.14 -11.64
CA TYR A 239 8.19 -10.53 -12.97
C TYR A 239 7.34 -9.26 -13.04
N ARG A 240 6.10 -9.31 -12.53
CA ARG A 240 5.21 -8.14 -12.52
C ARG A 240 5.77 -7.02 -11.64
N ALA A 241 6.26 -7.35 -10.44
CA ALA A 241 6.88 -6.38 -9.55
C ALA A 241 8.12 -5.73 -10.18
N ALA A 242 9.02 -6.53 -10.78
CA ALA A 242 10.19 -6.00 -11.49
C ALA A 242 9.80 -5.08 -12.66
N LYS A 243 8.78 -5.45 -13.46
CA LYS A 243 8.28 -4.59 -14.54
C LYS A 243 7.81 -3.22 -14.03
N TYR A 244 7.06 -3.19 -12.93
CA TYR A 244 6.59 -1.94 -12.33
C TYR A 244 7.73 -1.08 -11.79
N ILE A 245 8.70 -1.70 -11.10
CA ILE A 245 9.89 -1.00 -10.63
C ILE A 245 10.65 -0.40 -11.83
N ALA A 246 10.89 -1.18 -12.88
CA ALA A 246 11.58 -0.70 -14.07
C ALA A 246 10.82 0.43 -14.80
N SER A 247 9.49 0.35 -14.92
CA SER A 247 8.70 1.44 -15.52
C SER A 247 8.75 2.72 -14.68
N TYR A 248 8.84 2.58 -13.35
CA TYR A 248 8.93 3.74 -12.46
C TYR A 248 10.32 4.37 -12.40
N CYS A 249 11.37 3.64 -12.75
CA CYS A 249 12.65 4.27 -13.09
C CYS A 249 12.50 5.23 -14.28
N ALA A 250 11.65 4.90 -15.27
CA ALA A 250 11.39 5.80 -16.40
C ALA A 250 10.56 7.02 -15.98
N ALA A 251 9.55 6.84 -15.13
CA ALA A 251 8.77 7.95 -14.57
C ALA A 251 9.63 8.93 -13.73
N LEU A 252 10.64 8.39 -13.04
CA LEU A 252 11.56 9.16 -12.20
C LEU A 252 12.77 9.74 -12.94
N ASP A 253 13.02 9.35 -14.18
CA ASP A 253 14.27 9.61 -14.90
C ASP A 253 15.49 9.12 -14.09
N GLY A 254 15.47 7.83 -13.74
CA GLY A 254 16.48 7.17 -12.89
C GLY A 254 15.92 6.73 -11.53
N VAL A 255 16.79 6.22 -10.67
CA VAL A 255 16.44 5.79 -9.31
C VAL A 255 17.69 5.83 -8.43
N ASP A 256 17.53 6.35 -7.21
CA ASP A 256 18.58 6.38 -6.19
C ASP A 256 18.45 5.15 -5.28
N ALA A 257 17.22 4.85 -4.87
CA ALA A 257 16.93 3.71 -4.01
C ALA A 257 15.60 3.01 -4.29
N ILE A 258 15.58 1.71 -4.04
CA ILE A 258 14.41 0.85 -4.02
C ILE A 258 14.22 0.32 -2.60
N ALA A 259 13.03 0.45 -2.03
CA ALA A 259 12.71 -0.11 -0.72
C ALA A 259 11.63 -1.18 -0.81
N PHE A 260 11.84 -2.28 -0.09
CA PHE A 260 10.83 -3.30 0.15
C PHE A 260 10.24 -3.14 1.55
N THR A 261 8.93 -3.19 1.63
CA THR A 261 8.17 -3.06 2.88
C THR A 261 6.96 -4.01 2.88
N ALA A 262 6.27 -4.11 4.02
CA ALA A 262 5.15 -5.00 4.30
C ALA A 262 5.54 -6.49 4.33
N GLY A 263 4.59 -7.36 4.66
CA GLY A 263 4.88 -8.74 5.07
C GLY A 263 5.77 -9.54 4.11
N ILE A 264 5.52 -9.50 2.79
CA ILE A 264 6.36 -10.19 1.80
C ILE A 264 7.68 -9.43 1.63
N GLY A 265 7.62 -8.10 1.48
CA GLY A 265 8.81 -7.27 1.22
C GLY A 265 9.83 -7.31 2.35
N GLU A 266 9.38 -7.37 3.61
CA GLU A 266 10.21 -7.40 4.80
C GLU A 266 10.83 -8.78 5.07
N HIS A 267 10.04 -9.84 4.89
CA HIS A 267 10.40 -11.17 5.38
C HIS A 267 10.84 -12.15 4.29
N SER A 268 10.47 -11.95 3.02
CA SER A 268 10.83 -12.88 1.94
C SER A 268 12.11 -12.44 1.22
N ALA A 269 13.27 -12.88 1.75
CA ALA A 269 14.57 -12.66 1.11
C ALA A 269 14.62 -13.28 -0.31
N SER A 270 13.98 -14.45 -0.49
CA SER A 270 13.88 -15.11 -1.79
C SER A 270 13.06 -14.31 -2.80
N MET A 271 11.97 -13.67 -2.38
CA MET A 271 11.17 -12.84 -3.28
C MET A 271 11.92 -11.57 -3.68
N ARG A 272 12.59 -10.91 -2.72
CA ARG A 272 13.47 -9.77 -3.04
C ARG A 272 14.56 -10.17 -4.05
N GLN A 273 15.18 -11.33 -3.86
CA GLN A 273 16.16 -11.88 -4.79
C GLN A 273 15.58 -12.06 -6.20
N ARG A 274 14.44 -12.77 -6.33
CA ARG A 274 13.77 -13.00 -7.62
C ARG A 274 13.41 -11.72 -8.36
N ILE A 275 13.02 -10.67 -7.64
CA ILE A 275 12.71 -9.36 -8.21
C ILE A 275 13.98 -8.65 -8.66
N CYS A 276 14.97 -8.51 -7.77
CA CYS A 276 16.19 -7.76 -8.04
C CYS A 276 17.07 -8.40 -9.12
N GLU A 277 17.08 -9.73 -9.26
CA GLU A 277 17.79 -10.42 -10.35
C GLU A 277 17.35 -9.95 -11.73
N ARG A 278 16.06 -9.63 -11.89
CA ARG A 278 15.49 -9.10 -13.14
C ARG A 278 15.83 -7.64 -13.40
N LEU A 279 16.34 -6.93 -12.39
CA LEU A 279 16.68 -5.51 -12.43
C LEU A 279 18.18 -5.24 -12.48
N ARG A 280 19.02 -6.28 -12.62
CA ARG A 280 20.49 -6.15 -12.68
C ARG A 280 20.98 -5.22 -13.80
N PHE A 281 20.23 -5.11 -14.90
CA PHE A 281 20.55 -4.18 -16.00
C PHE A 281 20.47 -2.70 -15.58
N LEU A 282 19.83 -2.39 -14.44
CA LEU A 282 19.77 -1.06 -13.82
C LEU A 282 20.79 -0.90 -12.67
N ASP A 283 21.74 -1.84 -12.54
CA ASP A 283 22.71 -1.90 -11.43
C ASP A 283 22.06 -2.10 -10.04
N VAL A 284 20.90 -2.76 -10.02
CA VAL A 284 20.26 -3.28 -8.79
C VAL A 284 20.92 -4.59 -8.43
N ILE A 285 21.93 -4.54 -7.57
CA ILE A 285 22.73 -5.70 -7.14
C ILE A 285 22.57 -5.87 -5.63
N LEU A 286 22.08 -7.04 -5.22
CA LEU A 286 21.94 -7.39 -3.80
C LEU A 286 23.26 -7.88 -3.20
N ASP A 287 23.47 -7.56 -1.93
CA ASP A 287 24.38 -8.29 -1.05
C ASP A 287 23.60 -9.49 -0.49
N ASP A 288 24.00 -10.71 -0.88
CA ASP A 288 23.28 -11.93 -0.51
C ASP A 288 23.26 -12.17 1.01
N ALA A 289 24.37 -11.86 1.70
CA ALA A 289 24.47 -12.03 3.15
C ALA A 289 23.56 -11.03 3.88
N ALA A 290 23.59 -9.76 3.46
CA ALA A 290 22.72 -8.73 4.03
C ALA A 290 21.23 -8.99 3.74
N ASN A 291 20.90 -9.48 2.55
CA ASN A 291 19.54 -9.82 2.16
C ASN A 291 18.96 -10.98 2.99
N ARG A 292 19.77 -11.99 3.32
CA ARG A 292 19.36 -13.19 4.08
C ARG A 292 19.45 -13.03 5.59
N ALA A 293 20.11 -11.98 6.08
CA ALA A 293 20.27 -11.75 7.52
C ALA A 293 18.91 -11.72 8.23
N PRO A 294 18.74 -12.44 9.36
CA PRO A 294 17.48 -12.51 10.10
C PRO A 294 17.27 -11.24 10.95
N ARG A 295 17.14 -10.10 10.27
CA ARG A 295 16.96 -8.77 10.86
C ARG A 295 15.56 -8.26 10.58
N THR A 296 14.99 -7.58 11.57
CA THR A 296 13.65 -6.97 11.49
C THR A 296 13.69 -5.46 11.47
N ASP A 297 14.87 -4.85 11.50
CA ASP A 297 15.05 -3.41 11.47
C ASP A 297 15.41 -2.89 10.07
N GLU A 298 15.47 -1.56 9.95
CA GLU A 298 15.82 -0.84 8.74
C GLU A 298 17.23 -1.22 8.27
N ARG A 299 17.36 -1.65 7.02
CA ARG A 299 18.66 -2.12 6.51
C ARG A 299 18.81 -1.94 5.02
N ARG A 300 20.03 -1.59 4.61
CA ARG A 300 20.48 -1.67 3.22
C ARG A 300 20.92 -3.10 2.92
N ILE A 301 20.49 -3.64 1.77
CA ILE A 301 20.74 -5.01 1.32
C ILE A 301 21.38 -5.06 -0.08
N SER A 302 21.98 -3.95 -0.52
CA SER A 302 22.57 -3.78 -1.84
C SER A 302 24.10 -3.71 -1.79
N ALA A 303 24.73 -4.21 -2.85
CA ALA A 303 26.14 -4.03 -3.16
C ALA A 303 26.37 -3.13 -4.40
N GLY A 304 25.31 -2.84 -5.18
CA GLY A 304 25.37 -1.98 -6.37
C GLY A 304 25.19 -0.48 -6.06
N ARG A 305 25.19 0.35 -7.11
CA ARG A 305 25.00 1.81 -7.00
C ARG A 305 23.61 2.17 -6.49
N VAL A 306 22.57 1.49 -6.98
CA VAL A 306 21.20 1.71 -6.53
C VAL A 306 21.03 1.12 -5.13
N GLY A 307 20.66 1.95 -4.16
CA GLY A 307 20.42 1.52 -2.79
C GLY A 307 19.18 0.64 -2.71
N VAL A 308 19.33 -0.65 -2.42
CA VAL A 308 18.21 -1.53 -2.07
C VAL A 308 18.05 -1.62 -0.56
N TRP A 309 16.86 -1.34 -0.06
CA TRP A 309 16.54 -1.28 1.36
C TRP A 309 15.38 -2.21 1.74
N VAL A 310 15.39 -2.67 2.98
CA VAL A 310 14.22 -3.21 3.66
C VAL A 310 13.86 -2.25 4.79
N ILE A 311 12.67 -1.66 4.71
CA ILE A 311 12.16 -0.70 5.69
C ILE A 311 10.83 -1.24 6.21
N PRO A 312 10.75 -1.66 7.48
CA PRO A 312 9.48 -2.10 8.07
C PRO A 312 8.49 -0.93 8.13
N THR A 313 7.30 -1.08 7.55
CA THR A 313 6.29 -0.02 7.61
C THR A 313 5.66 0.07 9.00
N ASN A 314 5.34 1.27 9.45
CA ASN A 314 4.52 1.48 10.66
C ASN A 314 3.38 2.45 10.34
N GLU A 315 2.32 1.91 9.75
CA GLU A 315 1.13 2.69 9.35
C GLU A 315 0.45 3.29 10.57
N GLU A 316 0.41 2.56 11.70
CA GLU A 316 -0.23 3.07 12.92
C GLU A 316 0.49 4.30 13.47
N LEU A 317 1.83 4.32 13.47
CA LEU A 317 2.60 5.49 13.88
C LEU A 317 2.38 6.68 12.92
N GLU A 318 2.29 6.44 11.62
CA GLU A 318 2.03 7.50 10.65
C GLU A 318 0.62 8.10 10.78
N ILE A 319 -0.37 7.29 11.15
CA ILE A 319 -1.72 7.77 11.51
C ILE A 319 -1.66 8.61 12.79
N ALA A 320 -0.91 8.18 13.81
CA ALA A 320 -0.73 8.95 15.04
C ALA A 320 -0.06 10.31 14.78
N ARG A 321 0.99 10.34 13.93
CA ARG A 321 1.65 11.59 13.48
C ARG A 321 0.66 12.51 12.77
N SER A 322 -0.05 12.01 11.76
CA SER A 322 -1.07 12.76 11.03
C SER A 322 -2.15 13.34 11.95
N THR A 323 -2.60 12.54 12.91
CA THR A 323 -3.62 12.96 13.89
C THR A 323 -3.09 14.06 14.80
N TYR A 324 -1.87 13.90 15.32
CA TYR A 324 -1.24 14.90 16.17
C TYR A 324 -1.00 16.22 15.43
N GLU A 325 -0.50 16.16 14.19
CA GLU A 325 -0.26 17.33 13.34
C GLU A 325 -1.55 18.12 13.09
N VAL A 326 -2.65 17.44 12.73
CA VAL A 326 -3.95 18.09 12.49
C VAL A 326 -4.52 18.75 13.74
N LEU A 327 -4.35 18.15 14.92
CA LEU A 327 -4.90 18.65 16.17
C LEU A 327 -4.02 19.69 16.87
N SER A 328 -2.76 19.84 16.44
CA SER A 328 -1.80 20.79 17.00
C SER A 328 -1.55 22.02 16.11
N ALA A 329 -2.18 22.06 14.94
CA ALA A 329 -2.18 23.19 14.01
C ALA A 329 -3.14 24.30 14.46
#